data_AF-A0A815JGK5-F1
#
_entry.id   AF-A0A815JGK5-F1
#
_cell.length_a   1.000
_cell.length_b   1.000
_cell.length_c   1.000
_cell.angle_alpha   90.00
_cell.angle_beta   90.00
_cell.angle_gamma   90.00
#
_symmetry.space_group_name_H-M   'P 1'
#
loop_
_entity.id
_entity.type
_entity.pdbx_description
1 polymer ?
#
loop_
_entity_poly.entity_id
_entity_poly.type
_entity_poly.pdbx_seq_one_letter_code
_entity_poly.pdbx_strand_id
1 'polypeptide(L)'
;MISSSTTRTQGNCSEISNSTFLCICDDGWQGIHCESMINFCHNVTCENKGVCRSLLLNYRCECLGNNYYGHHCEFTSKKIITYKIVSTSFAYIAIIALIIVAMFIIIMNILKYCFGIDSTQEDSKRYRREKQARKRKHPVIERFVYVNAPPQISK
;
A
#
# COMPACT_ATOMS: atom_id res chain seq x y z
N MET A 1 47.02 -51.71 18.24
CA MET A 1 47.53 -50.65 19.15
C MET A 1 46.98 -49.33 18.62
N ILE A 2 46.33 -48.59 19.52
CA ILE A 2 45.71 -47.26 19.46
C ILE A 2 45.64 -46.59 18.07
N SER A 3 44.41 -46.45 17.57
CA SER A 3 44.04 -45.52 16.50
C SER A 3 44.31 -44.09 16.99
N SER A 4 45.45 -43.51 16.62
CA SER A 4 45.83 -42.15 17.01
C SER A 4 45.04 -41.09 16.24
N SER A 5 43.73 -40.98 16.48
CA SER A 5 42.93 -39.83 16.00
C SER A 5 43.38 -38.59 16.76
N THR A 6 44.39 -37.91 16.22
CA THR A 6 44.89 -36.67 16.80
C THR A 6 44.07 -35.55 16.16
N THR A 7 43.18 -34.89 16.91
CA THR A 7 42.47 -33.69 16.43
C THR A 7 43.47 -32.55 16.25
N ARG A 8 44.11 -32.53 15.09
CA ARG A 8 44.89 -31.39 14.62
C ARG A 8 44.00 -30.62 13.66
N THR A 9 43.12 -29.84 14.27
CA THR A 9 42.15 -28.87 13.70
C THR A 9 41.04 -29.45 12.82
N GLN A 10 39.82 -28.92 13.06
CA GLN A 10 38.48 -29.22 12.54
C GLN A 10 38.37 -30.35 11.51
N GLY A 11 38.66 -31.58 11.95
CA GLY A 11 38.66 -32.77 11.14
C GLY A 11 39.29 -33.97 11.84
N ASN A 12 39.19 -35.14 11.21
CA ASN A 12 39.79 -36.38 11.68
C ASN A 12 41.02 -36.72 10.85
N CYS A 13 42.19 -36.77 11.50
CA CYS A 13 43.47 -37.07 10.88
C CYS A 13 43.95 -38.47 11.25
N SER A 14 44.31 -39.26 10.24
CA SER A 14 44.94 -40.58 10.41
C SER A 14 46.29 -40.65 9.70
N GLU A 15 47.23 -41.37 10.31
CA GLU A 15 48.55 -41.64 9.75
C GLU A 15 48.45 -42.79 8.74
N ILE A 16 48.92 -42.57 7.51
CA ILE A 16 48.91 -43.57 6.43
C ILE A 16 50.28 -44.26 6.31
N SER A 17 51.37 -43.56 6.62
CA SER A 17 52.73 -44.10 6.66
C SER A 17 53.62 -43.27 7.59
N ASN A 18 54.83 -43.74 7.92
CA ASN A 18 55.81 -43.14 8.87
C ASN A 18 56.11 -41.62 8.70
N SER A 19 55.55 -40.96 7.69
CA SER A 19 55.62 -39.50 7.50
C SER A 19 54.42 -38.89 6.76
N THR A 20 53.36 -39.64 6.45
CA THR A 20 52.22 -39.17 5.66
C THR A 20 50.93 -39.23 6.48
N PHE A 21 50.25 -38.10 6.60
CA PHE A 21 48.96 -37.97 7.27
C PHE A 21 47.88 -37.62 6.26
N LEU A 22 46.70 -38.21 6.42
CA LEU A 22 45.49 -37.83 5.69
C LEU A 22 44.46 -37.32 6.68
N CYS A 23 43.95 -36.13 6.44
CA CYS A 23 42.90 -35.52 7.23
C CYS A 23 41.61 -35.44 6.43
N ILE A 24 40.50 -35.87 7.04
CA ILE A 24 39.14 -35.63 6.55
C ILE A 24 38.63 -34.42 7.31
N CYS A 25 38.45 -33.31 6.60
CA CYS A 25 38.02 -32.05 7.21
C CYS A 25 36.52 -32.03 7.47
N ASP A 26 36.14 -31.37 8.56
CA ASP A 26 34.76 -31.02 8.84
C ASP A 26 34.24 -30.03 7.78
N ASP A 27 32.93 -30.03 7.61
CA ASP A 27 32.23 -29.14 6.69
C ASP A 27 32.65 -27.67 6.88
N GLY A 28 33.17 -27.07 5.81
CA GLY A 28 33.61 -25.67 5.81
C GLY A 28 35.10 -25.45 6.10
N TRP A 29 35.89 -26.53 6.26
CA TRP A 29 37.34 -26.48 6.46
C TRP A 29 38.13 -27.13 5.32
N GLN A 30 39.34 -26.66 5.12
CA GLN A 30 40.28 -27.11 4.09
C GLN A 30 41.73 -26.98 4.57
N GLY A 31 42.66 -27.58 3.83
CA GLY A 31 44.08 -27.64 4.18
C GLY A 31 44.53 -29.06 4.48
N ILE A 32 45.85 -29.25 4.60
CA ILE A 32 46.44 -30.58 4.85
C ILE A 32 46.08 -31.09 6.25
N HIS A 33 45.85 -30.16 7.17
CA HIS A 33 45.45 -30.39 8.56
C HIS A 33 44.13 -29.69 8.90
N CYS A 34 43.29 -29.43 7.89
CA CYS A 34 42.01 -28.74 8.09
C CYS A 34 42.15 -27.42 8.89
N GLU A 35 43.26 -26.72 8.65
CA GLU A 35 43.68 -25.55 9.42
C GLU A 35 43.04 -24.24 8.95
N SER A 36 42.42 -24.24 7.77
CA SER A 36 41.86 -23.06 7.12
C SER A 36 40.38 -23.22 6.83
N MET A 37 39.58 -22.20 7.13
CA MET A 37 38.17 -22.17 6.73
C MET A 37 38.08 -21.95 5.21
N ILE A 38 37.14 -22.63 4.55
CA ILE A 38 36.85 -22.44 3.13
C ILE A 38 36.37 -21.00 2.92
N ASN A 39 37.02 -20.28 2.01
CA ASN A 39 36.58 -18.95 1.61
C ASN A 39 35.49 -19.07 0.53
N PHE A 40 34.24 -19.03 0.96
CA PHE A 40 33.08 -19.08 0.05
C PHE A 40 32.96 -17.84 -0.85
N CYS A 41 33.74 -16.79 -0.62
CA CYS A 41 33.81 -15.62 -1.49
C CYS A 41 34.82 -15.76 -2.65
N HIS A 42 35.64 -16.82 -2.71
CA HIS A 42 36.74 -16.93 -3.68
C HIS A 42 36.30 -16.84 -5.15
N ASN A 43 35.07 -17.25 -5.47
CA ASN A 43 34.50 -17.17 -6.82
C ASN A 43 33.15 -16.43 -6.84
N VAL A 44 32.93 -15.54 -5.88
CA VAL A 44 31.71 -14.75 -5.75
C VAL A 44 32.03 -13.29 -6.01
N THR A 45 31.32 -12.71 -6.97
CA THR A 45 31.38 -11.28 -7.27
C THR A 45 30.12 -10.62 -6.74
N CYS A 46 30.27 -9.70 -5.80
CA CYS A 46 29.19 -8.81 -5.38
C CYS A 46 29.20 -7.56 -6.26
N GLU A 47 28.12 -7.32 -7.00
CA GLU A 47 27.96 -6.18 -7.89
C GLU A 47 27.77 -4.87 -7.11
N ASN A 48 27.85 -3.75 -7.82
CA ASN A 48 27.52 -2.41 -7.29
C ASN A 48 28.26 -2.04 -5.99
N LYS A 49 29.55 -2.42 -5.90
CA LYS A 49 30.40 -2.19 -4.72
C LYS A 49 29.91 -2.91 -3.46
N GLY A 50 29.17 -4.01 -3.61
CA GLY A 50 28.85 -4.90 -2.50
C GLY A 50 30.10 -5.57 -1.92
N VAL A 51 30.08 -5.88 -0.63
CA VAL A 51 31.18 -6.57 0.06
C VAL A 51 30.79 -8.02 0.30
N CYS A 52 31.60 -8.97 -0.17
CA CYS A 52 31.36 -10.39 0.12
C CYS A 52 31.80 -10.74 1.54
N ARG A 53 30.93 -11.41 2.29
CA ARG A 53 31.23 -12.02 3.59
C ARG A 53 31.15 -13.53 3.48
N SER A 54 32.27 -14.20 3.72
CA SER A 54 32.31 -15.65 3.85
C SER A 54 31.67 -16.03 5.19
N LEU A 55 30.74 -16.97 5.17
CA LEU A 55 30.03 -17.52 6.31
C LEU A 55 30.36 -19.01 6.41
N LEU A 56 29.96 -19.66 7.51
CA LEU A 56 30.09 -21.11 7.62
C LEU A 56 29.19 -21.77 6.55
N LEU A 57 29.81 -22.49 5.62
CA LEU A 57 29.13 -23.19 4.52
C LEU A 57 28.36 -22.30 3.52
N ASN A 58 28.56 -20.98 3.55
CA ASN A 58 27.84 -20.08 2.65
C ASN A 58 28.58 -18.74 2.49
N TYR A 59 28.03 -17.84 1.70
CA TYR A 59 28.44 -16.44 1.62
C TYR A 59 27.23 -15.51 1.63
N ARG A 60 27.47 -14.23 1.88
CA ARG A 60 26.47 -13.17 1.71
C ARG A 60 27.13 -11.94 1.13
N CYS A 61 26.49 -11.32 0.14
CA CYS A 61 26.86 -9.98 -0.31
C CYS A 61 26.18 -8.93 0.57
N GLU A 62 26.97 -8.09 1.22
CA GLU A 62 26.52 -6.89 1.91
C GLU A 62 26.43 -5.75 0.90
N CYS A 63 25.20 -5.39 0.52
CA CYS A 63 24.97 -4.35 -0.48
C CYS A 63 25.23 -2.95 0.07
N LEU A 64 25.71 -2.06 -0.79
CA LEU A 64 26.03 -0.69 -0.41
C LEU A 64 24.75 0.12 -0.15
N GLY A 65 24.47 0.39 1.13
CA GLY A 65 23.32 1.17 1.55
C GLY A 65 21.99 0.53 1.16
N ASN A 66 20.98 1.36 0.90
CA ASN A 66 19.61 0.96 0.57
C ASN A 66 19.28 1.16 -0.92
N ASN A 67 20.28 1.47 -1.74
CA ASN A 67 20.15 1.71 -3.18
C ASN A 67 20.32 0.44 -4.00
N TYR A 68 20.85 -0.64 -3.44
CA TYR A 68 21.07 -1.90 -4.14
C TYR A 68 20.46 -3.08 -3.39
N TYR A 69 20.03 -4.11 -4.11
CA TYR A 69 19.41 -5.30 -3.56
C TYR A 69 19.60 -6.49 -4.51
N GLY A 70 19.27 -7.70 -4.05
CA GLY A 70 19.52 -8.96 -4.77
C GLY A 70 20.53 -9.84 -4.02
N HIS A 71 20.77 -11.05 -4.51
CA HIS A 71 21.72 -11.98 -3.87
C HIS A 71 23.17 -11.53 -4.04
N HIS A 72 23.46 -10.87 -5.17
CA HIS A 72 24.76 -10.33 -5.54
C HIS A 72 24.73 -8.81 -5.65
N CYS A 73 23.73 -8.15 -5.05
CA CYS A 73 23.54 -6.69 -5.13
C CYS A 73 23.39 -6.17 -6.57
N GLU A 74 22.82 -6.97 -7.46
CA GLU A 74 22.71 -6.73 -8.90
C GLU A 74 21.62 -5.70 -9.26
N PHE A 75 20.62 -5.48 -8.39
CA PHE A 75 19.49 -4.60 -8.67
C PHE A 75 19.63 -3.25 -7.99
N THR A 76 19.19 -2.18 -8.66
CA THR A 76 19.17 -0.80 -8.11
C THR A 76 17.76 -0.40 -7.67
N SER A 77 17.59 -0.02 -6.40
CA SER A 77 16.39 0.58 -5.82
C SER A 77 16.19 2.01 -6.30
N LYS A 78 15.47 2.21 -7.42
CA LYS A 78 15.09 3.55 -7.93
C LYS A 78 13.91 4.19 -7.17
N LYS A 79 13.90 4.10 -5.83
CA LYS A 79 12.77 4.61 -5.02
C LYS A 79 12.55 6.13 -5.17
N ILE A 80 13.64 6.90 -5.27
CA ILE A 80 13.57 8.38 -5.30
C ILE A 80 13.02 8.92 -6.63
N ILE A 81 13.43 8.33 -7.75
CA ILE A 81 13.01 8.81 -9.09
C ILE A 81 11.57 8.39 -9.36
N THR A 82 11.21 7.13 -9.08
CA THR A 82 9.84 6.64 -9.30
C THR A 82 8.83 7.33 -8.39
N TYR A 83 9.15 7.55 -7.10
CA TYR A 83 8.25 8.27 -6.18
C TYR A 83 8.02 9.72 -6.61
N LYS A 84 9.08 10.43 -7.05
CA LYS A 84 8.95 11.80 -7.55
C LYS A 84 8.11 11.87 -8.84
N ILE A 85 8.33 10.96 -9.79
CA ILE A 85 7.56 10.95 -11.05
C ILE A 85 6.07 10.69 -10.76
N VAL A 86 5.75 9.68 -9.95
CA VAL A 86 4.35 9.34 -9.63
C VAL A 86 3.67 10.47 -8.85
N SER A 87 4.37 11.09 -7.90
CA SER A 87 3.86 12.22 -7.12
C SER A 87 3.57 13.45 -7.99
N THR A 88 4.51 13.83 -8.88
CA THR A 88 4.32 14.95 -9.81
C THR A 88 3.18 14.71 -10.78
N SER A 89 3.06 13.49 -11.33
CA SER A 89 1.96 13.13 -12.24
C SER A 89 0.60 13.23 -11.56
N PHE A 90 0.46 12.74 -10.32
CA PHE A 90 -0.80 12.83 -9.59
C PHE A 90 -1.19 14.28 -9.30
N ALA A 91 -0.23 15.11 -8.89
CA ALA A 91 -0.46 16.54 -8.67
C ALA A 91 -0.94 17.24 -9.95
N TYR A 92 -0.31 16.95 -11.10
CA TYR A 92 -0.69 17.52 -12.39
C TYR A 92 -2.11 17.11 -12.82
N ILE A 93 -2.47 15.83 -12.66
CA ILE A 93 -3.81 15.33 -12.96
C ILE A 93 -4.86 16.03 -12.08
N ALA A 94 -4.59 16.19 -10.78
CA ALA A 94 -5.49 16.87 -9.86
C ALA A 94 -5.71 18.35 -10.26
N ILE A 95 -4.64 19.06 -10.64
CA ILE A 95 -4.74 20.46 -11.09
C ILE A 95 -5.59 20.57 -12.36
N ILE A 96 -5.36 19.70 -13.35
CA ILE A 96 -6.17 19.70 -14.58
C ILE A 96 -7.64 19.44 -14.27
N ALA A 97 -7.93 18.46 -13.41
CA ALA A 97 -9.32 18.16 -13.02
C ALA A 97 -10.00 19.37 -12.36
N LEU A 98 -9.31 20.10 -11.48
CA LEU A 98 -9.83 21.32 -10.85
C LEU A 98 -10.11 22.42 -11.88
N ILE A 99 -9.23 22.61 -12.86
CA ILE A 99 -9.43 23.59 -13.93
C ILE A 99 -10.64 23.20 -14.80
N ILE A 100 -10.78 21.92 -15.16
CA ILE A 100 -11.93 21.43 -15.95
C ILE A 100 -13.24 21.67 -15.18
N VAL A 101 -13.28 21.37 -13.87
CA VAL A 101 -14.45 21.63 -13.04
C VAL A 101 -14.76 23.13 -12.96
N ALA A 102 -13.75 23.98 -12.76
CA ALA A 102 -13.93 25.43 -12.73
C ALA A 102 -14.45 25.96 -14.07
N MET A 103 -13.89 25.49 -15.18
CA MET A 103 -14.35 25.85 -16.52
C MET A 103 -15.78 25.40 -16.76
N PHE A 104 -16.16 24.19 -16.34
CA PHE A 104 -17.54 23.73 -16.43
C PHE A 104 -18.50 24.61 -15.61
N ILE A 105 -18.12 24.98 -14.38
CA ILE A 105 -18.91 25.89 -13.53
C ILE A 105 -19.06 27.27 -14.20
N ILE A 106 -17.98 27.80 -14.77
CA ILE A 106 -17.99 29.09 -15.48
C ILE A 106 -18.90 29.00 -16.70
N ILE A 107 -18.79 27.93 -17.50
CA ILE A 107 -19.67 27.70 -18.66
C ILE A 107 -21.13 27.60 -18.22
N MET A 108 -21.44 26.84 -17.16
CA MET A 108 -22.80 26.74 -16.62
C MET A 108 -23.34 28.10 -16.16
N ASN A 109 -22.52 28.93 -15.51
CA ASN A 109 -22.89 30.28 -15.09
C ASN A 109 -23.11 31.22 -16.29
N ILE A 110 -22.27 31.16 -17.32
CA ILE A 110 -22.42 31.96 -18.55
C ILE A 110 -23.70 31.53 -19.28
N LEU A 111 -23.94 30.23 -19.45
CA LEU A 111 -25.15 29.73 -20.07
C LEU A 111 -26.39 30.19 -19.29
N LYS A 112 -26.34 30.15 -17.96
CA LYS A 112 -27.41 30.67 -17.10
C LYS A 112 -27.63 32.17 -17.28
N TYR A 113 -26.55 32.97 -17.37
CA TYR A 113 -26.62 34.42 -17.50
C TYR A 113 -27.09 34.86 -18.90
N CYS A 114 -26.55 34.25 -19.95
CA CYS A 114 -26.84 34.62 -21.34
C CYS A 114 -28.20 34.09 -21.82
N PHE A 115 -28.60 32.88 -21.42
CA PHE A 115 -29.86 32.30 -21.86
C PHE A 115 -31.02 32.53 -20.88
N GLY A 116 -30.76 32.93 -19.64
CA GLY A 116 -31.82 33.27 -18.67
C GLY A 116 -32.77 32.12 -18.31
N ILE A 117 -32.44 30.87 -18.69
CA ILE A 117 -33.26 29.68 -18.41
C ILE A 117 -32.92 29.21 -16.99
N ASP A 118 -33.60 29.76 -15.98
CA ASP A 118 -33.48 29.31 -14.60
C ASP A 118 -34.51 28.19 -14.33
N SER A 119 -34.16 26.93 -14.64
CA SER A 119 -35.01 25.76 -14.36
C SER A 119 -35.40 25.64 -12.87
N THR A 120 -34.58 26.18 -11.97
CA THR A 120 -34.85 26.20 -10.52
C THR A 120 -35.89 27.23 -10.08
N GLN A 121 -36.19 28.22 -10.92
CA GLN A 121 -37.19 29.24 -10.58
C GLN A 121 -38.62 28.73 -10.79
N GLU A 122 -38.84 27.80 -11.73
CA GLU A 122 -40.16 27.17 -11.93
C GLU A 122 -40.52 26.20 -10.79
N ASP A 123 -39.57 25.36 -10.36
CA ASP A 123 -39.79 24.41 -9.28
C ASP A 123 -39.99 25.09 -7.91
N SER A 124 -39.23 26.16 -7.61
CA SER A 124 -39.41 26.93 -6.38
C SER A 124 -40.74 27.70 -6.36
N LYS A 125 -41.22 28.21 -7.50
CA LYS A 125 -42.56 28.83 -7.64
C LYS A 125 -43.67 27.77 -7.52
N ARG A 126 -43.51 26.58 -8.09
CA ARG A 126 -44.47 25.46 -7.96
C ARG A 126 -44.58 24.97 -6.51
N TYR A 127 -43.46 24.77 -5.83
CA TYR A 127 -43.43 24.42 -4.40
C TYR A 127 -44.10 25.49 -3.52
N ARG A 128 -43.86 26.79 -3.79
CA ARG A 128 -44.55 27.90 -3.09
C ARG A 128 -46.06 27.91 -3.36
N ARG A 129 -46.50 27.66 -4.60
CA ARG A 129 -47.93 27.57 -4.98
C ARG A 129 -48.62 26.40 -4.26
N GLU A 130 -47.99 25.23 -4.22
CA GLU A 130 -48.52 24.06 -3.50
C GLU A 130 -48.62 24.30 -1.99
N LYS A 131 -47.64 24.97 -1.38
CA LYS A 131 -47.67 25.32 0.05
C LYS A 131 -48.76 26.34 0.40
N GLN A 132 -49.03 27.31 -0.49
CA GLN A 132 -50.14 28.26 -0.33
C GLN A 132 -51.52 27.61 -0.49
N ALA A 133 -51.67 26.66 -1.43
CA ALA A 133 -52.90 25.91 -1.63
C ALA A 133 -53.27 25.05 -0.40
N ARG A 134 -52.27 24.46 0.29
CA ARG A 134 -52.49 23.68 1.52
C ARG A 134 -52.96 24.55 2.70
N LYS A 135 -52.51 25.81 2.82
CA LYS A 135 -52.93 26.71 3.91
C LYS A 135 -54.36 27.25 3.79
N ARG A 136 -54.90 27.34 2.57
CA ARG A 136 -56.27 27.86 2.31
C ARG A 136 -57.39 26.86 2.60
N LYS A 137 -57.07 25.57 2.78
CA LYS A 137 -58.03 24.57 3.27
C LYS A 137 -58.16 24.70 4.78
N HIS A 138 -58.95 25.67 5.24
CA HIS A 138 -59.46 25.67 6.62
C HIS A 138 -60.44 24.49 6.79
N PRO A 139 -60.44 23.78 7.94
CA PRO A 139 -61.46 22.78 8.23
C PRO A 139 -62.82 23.47 8.42
N VAL A 140 -63.85 22.97 7.75
CA VAL A 140 -65.25 23.33 8.01
C VAL A 140 -65.60 22.73 9.38
N ILE A 141 -65.83 23.56 10.39
CA ILE A 141 -66.39 23.11 11.66
C ILE A 141 -67.90 22.95 11.43
N GLU A 142 -68.39 21.72 11.32
CA GLU A 142 -69.83 21.44 11.29
C GLU A 142 -70.45 21.86 12.63
N ARG A 143 -71.38 22.82 12.56
CA ARG A 143 -72.12 23.32 13.72
C ARG A 143 -73.30 22.37 13.96
N PHE A 144 -73.17 21.44 14.90
CA PHE A 144 -74.27 20.54 15.30
C PHE A 144 -75.43 21.36 15.89
N VAL A 145 -76.59 21.30 15.25
CA VAL A 145 -77.84 21.89 15.75
C VAL A 145 -78.54 20.86 16.63
N TYR A 146 -78.60 21.11 17.94
CA TYR A 146 -79.38 20.30 18.86
C TYR A 146 -80.87 20.63 18.70
N VAL A 147 -81.65 19.67 18.22
CA VAL A 147 -83.12 19.76 18.21
C VAL A 147 -83.61 19.35 19.60
N ASN A 148 -84.27 20.26 20.30
CA ASN A 148 -84.89 19.98 21.59
C ASN A 148 -86.01 18.94 21.42
N ALA A 149 -86.03 17.94 22.29
CA ALA A 149 -87.08 16.92 22.33
C ALA A 149 -88.44 17.53 22.73
N PRO A 150 -89.54 17.27 22.00
CA PRO A 150 -90.86 17.73 22.40
C PRO A 150 -91.39 16.99 23.66
N PRO A 151 -92.21 17.66 24.48
CA PRO A 151 -92.59 17.20 25.81
C PRO A 151 -93.58 16.02 25.82
N GLN A 152 -93.46 15.20 26.87
CA GLN A 152 -94.34 14.08 27.21
C GLN A 152 -95.74 14.59 27.59
N ILE A 153 -96.80 14.04 27.00
CA ILE A 153 -98.17 14.16 27.52
C ILE A 153 -98.75 12.76 27.69
N SER A 154 -99.10 12.47 28.94
CA SER A 154 -99.59 11.22 29.50
C SER A 154 -101.04 10.89 29.14
N LYS A 155 -101.34 9.58 29.03
CA LYS A 155 -102.52 8.98 29.64
C LYS A 155 -102.28 7.50 29.93
#